data_AF-A0AAW6WC42-F1
#
_entry.id   AF-A0AAW6WC42-F1
#
_cell.length_a   1.000
_cell.length_b   1.000
_cell.length_c   1.000
_cell.angle_alpha   90.00
_cell.angle_beta   90.00
_cell.angle_gamma   90.00
#
_symmetry.space_group_name_H-M   'P 1'
#
loop_
_entity.id
_entity.type
_entity.pdbx_description
1 polymer ?
#
loop_
_entity_poly.entity_id
_entity_poly.type
_entity_poly.pdbx_seq_one_letter_code
_entity_poly.pdbx_strand_id
1 'polypeptide(L)'
;MELNPLLTEPMGERKWILREEYKYEINGYIIAVPKGFITDLASVPRVLWVFFPPFGKYTRAAIIHDYLYSELNVTGINRYWADKIFYHIMKELGVVGYKRVSMYRAVRMFGEPAWKKKLQNEGYMEKAIVDHTEEAIEYNKKMKEILKL
;
A
#
# COMPACT_ATOMS: atom_id res chain seq x y z
N MET A 1 7.16 8.78 -7.19
CA MET A 1 6.68 10.09 -7.69
C MET A 1 5.19 10.06 -8.04
N GLU A 2 4.44 11.09 -7.67
CA GLU A 2 3.02 11.28 -8.04
C GLU A 2 2.91 11.69 -9.51
N LEU A 3 2.06 11.00 -10.30
CA LEU A 3 1.89 11.29 -11.73
C LEU A 3 0.68 12.17 -12.04
N ASN A 4 -0.31 12.20 -11.15
CA ASN A 4 -1.51 13.02 -11.29
C ASN A 4 -2.06 13.40 -9.91
N PRO A 5 -2.81 14.51 -9.79
CA PRO A 5 -3.29 14.97 -8.50
C PRO A 5 -4.27 13.98 -7.88
N LEU A 6 -4.12 13.76 -6.59
CA LEU A 6 -5.07 12.96 -5.82
C LEU A 6 -6.42 13.71 -5.66
N LEU A 7 -7.47 13.20 -6.31
CA LEU A 7 -8.83 13.73 -6.23
C LEU A 7 -9.76 12.75 -5.51
N THR A 8 -10.08 13.08 -4.26
CA THR A 8 -10.95 12.28 -3.38
C THR A 8 -12.15 13.08 -2.91
N GLU A 9 -13.31 12.44 -2.85
CA GLU A 9 -14.51 13.03 -2.25
C GLU A 9 -15.01 12.22 -1.05
N PRO A 10 -15.52 12.89 -0.01
CA PRO A 10 -16.04 12.21 1.17
C PRO A 10 -17.34 11.47 0.82
N MET A 11 -17.41 10.20 1.20
CA MET A 11 -18.57 9.33 1.04
C MET A 11 -19.04 8.87 2.43
N GLY A 12 -19.73 9.76 3.14
CA GLY A 12 -20.14 9.55 4.54
C GLY A 12 -19.05 9.90 5.56
N GLU A 13 -19.18 9.44 6.80
CA GLU A 13 -18.36 9.94 7.91
C GLU A 13 -16.86 9.61 7.80
N ARG A 14 -16.47 8.51 7.13
CA ARG A 14 -15.09 7.97 7.18
C ARG A 14 -14.62 7.24 5.91
N LYS A 15 -15.35 7.35 4.80
CA LYS A 15 -14.94 6.74 3.53
C LYS A 15 -14.71 7.84 2.51
N TRP A 16 -13.76 7.59 1.64
CA TRP A 16 -13.39 8.47 0.55
C TRP A 16 -13.46 7.69 -0.74
N ILE A 17 -13.99 8.31 -1.77
CA ILE A 17 -14.03 7.74 -3.10
C ILE A 17 -13.09 8.52 -4.02
N LEU A 18 -12.27 7.79 -4.77
CA LEU A 18 -11.45 8.39 -5.83
C LEU A 18 -12.34 8.82 -6.99
N ARG A 19 -12.30 10.11 -7.35
CA ARG A 19 -13.07 10.65 -8.47
C ARG A 19 -12.44 10.42 -9.83
N GLU A 20 -11.13 10.25 -9.82
CA GLU A 20 -10.32 9.93 -10.98
C GLU A 20 -9.37 8.78 -10.63
N GLU A 21 -8.82 8.15 -11.66
CA GLU A 21 -7.74 7.20 -11.49
C GLU A 21 -6.55 7.90 -10.84
N TYR A 22 -5.92 7.30 -9.84
CA TYR A 22 -4.74 7.87 -9.18
C TYR A 22 -3.50 7.02 -9.48
N LYS A 23 -2.44 7.64 -9.99
CA LYS A 23 -1.22 6.98 -10.43
C LYS A 23 -0.02 7.42 -9.60
N TYR A 24 0.71 6.43 -9.12
CA TYR A 24 1.96 6.63 -8.42
C TYR A 24 3.06 5.79 -9.04
N GLU A 25 4.16 6.44 -9.41
CA GLU A 25 5.34 5.78 -9.95
C GLU A 25 6.34 5.45 -8.83
N ILE A 26 6.90 4.25 -8.85
CA ILE A 26 7.95 3.78 -7.93
C ILE A 26 9.10 3.27 -8.79
N ASN A 27 10.17 4.04 -8.90
CA ASN A 27 11.39 3.67 -9.62
C ASN A 27 11.17 3.17 -11.08
N GLY A 28 10.18 3.73 -11.79
CA GLY A 28 9.77 3.33 -13.14
C GLY A 28 8.56 2.38 -13.20
N TYR A 29 8.07 1.88 -12.06
CA TYR A 29 6.87 1.05 -12.00
C TYR A 29 5.64 1.87 -11.61
N ILE A 30 4.58 1.84 -12.41
CA ILE A 30 3.37 2.63 -12.18
C ILE A 30 2.31 1.77 -11.50
N ILE A 31 1.84 2.23 -10.33
CA ILE A 31 0.66 1.71 -9.66
C ILE A 31 -0.51 2.63 -9.97
N ALA A 32 -1.54 2.08 -10.62
CA ALA A 32 -2.77 2.80 -10.93
C ALA A 32 -3.90 2.30 -10.01
N VAL A 33 -4.46 3.21 -9.22
CA VAL A 33 -5.65 2.97 -8.40
C VAL A 33 -6.86 3.42 -9.22
N PRO A 34 -7.84 2.54 -9.48
CA PRO A 34 -8.95 2.85 -10.37
C PRO A 34 -9.86 3.93 -9.79
N LYS A 35 -10.47 4.71 -10.69
CA LYS A 35 -11.58 5.61 -10.36
C LYS A 35 -12.69 4.82 -9.66
N GLY A 36 -13.29 5.42 -8.62
CA GLY A 36 -14.33 4.79 -7.82
C GLY A 36 -13.80 3.90 -6.71
N PHE A 37 -12.48 3.76 -6.56
CA PHE A 37 -11.90 3.05 -5.42
C PHE A 37 -12.31 3.74 -4.11
N ILE A 38 -12.83 2.94 -3.18
CA ILE A 38 -13.24 3.40 -1.86
C ILE A 38 -12.11 3.08 -0.88
N THR A 39 -11.50 4.12 -0.35
CA THR A 39 -10.49 4.07 0.71
C THR A 39 -11.11 4.61 1.99
N ASP A 40 -10.93 3.92 3.10
CA ASP A 40 -11.32 4.46 4.41
C ASP A 40 -10.18 5.26 5.06
N LEU A 41 -8.98 5.27 4.45
CA LEU A 41 -7.73 5.79 5.03
C LEU A 41 -7.45 5.23 6.44
N ALA A 42 -8.20 4.19 6.83
CA ALA A 42 -8.41 3.65 8.17
C ALA A 42 -8.02 2.18 8.27
N SER A 43 -7.66 1.53 7.16
CA SER A 43 -6.99 0.23 7.13
C SER A 43 -5.70 0.23 7.97
N VAL A 44 -5.13 1.42 8.21
CA VAL A 44 -4.09 1.68 9.20
C VAL A 44 -4.71 1.46 10.60
N PRO A 45 -4.29 0.43 11.38
CA PRO A 45 -4.92 0.05 12.65
C PRO A 45 -5.26 1.25 13.52
N ARG A 46 -6.47 1.28 14.12
CA ARG A 46 -6.96 2.40 14.97
C ARG A 46 -5.95 2.88 16.03
N VAL A 47 -5.10 1.97 16.52
CA VAL A 47 -4.01 2.28 17.47
C VAL A 47 -3.04 3.33 16.91
N LEU A 48 -2.83 3.37 15.61
CA LEU A 48 -1.95 4.33 14.94
C LEU A 48 -2.59 5.70 14.75
N TRP A 49 -3.93 5.80 14.78
CA TRP A 49 -4.63 7.09 14.73
C TRP A 49 -4.43 7.92 16.01
N VAL A 50 -4.08 7.27 17.12
CA VAL A 50 -3.68 7.96 18.36
C VAL A 50 -2.37 8.74 18.17
N PHE A 51 -1.48 8.26 17.31
CA PHE A 51 -0.16 8.87 17.07
C PHE A 51 -0.11 9.70 15.78
N PHE A 52 -1.03 9.46 14.83
CA PHE A 52 -1.02 10.04 13.50
C PHE A 52 -2.42 10.50 13.08
N PRO A 53 -2.62 11.77 12.68
CA PRO A 53 -3.92 12.26 12.21
C PRO A 53 -4.44 11.46 10.99
N PRO A 54 -5.73 11.45 10.68
CA PRO A 54 -6.25 10.72 9.52
C PRO A 54 -5.71 11.27 8.18
N PHE A 55 -5.31 12.55 8.14
CA PHE A 55 -4.77 13.22 6.96
C PHE A 55 -3.38 13.76 7.22
N GLY A 56 -2.50 13.64 6.23
CA GLY A 56 -1.16 14.19 6.31
C GLY A 56 -0.30 13.85 5.10
N LYS A 57 1.01 14.06 5.23
CA LYS A 57 1.97 13.79 4.14
C LYS A 57 1.96 12.34 3.65
N TYR A 58 1.43 11.39 4.41
CA TYR A 58 1.32 9.97 4.04
C TYR A 58 -0.02 9.57 3.42
N THR A 59 -1.01 10.47 3.26
CA THR A 59 -2.33 10.11 2.71
C THR A 59 -2.23 9.41 1.35
N ARG A 60 -1.35 9.91 0.47
CA ARG A 60 -1.05 9.27 -0.82
C ARG A 60 -0.49 7.85 -0.66
N ALA A 61 0.40 7.64 0.30
CA ALA A 61 0.94 6.33 0.61
C ALA A 61 -0.16 5.38 1.11
N ALA A 62 -1.07 5.88 1.95
CA ALA A 62 -2.18 5.11 2.52
C ALA A 62 -3.14 4.64 1.43
N ILE A 63 -3.47 5.48 0.43
CA ILE A 63 -4.37 5.08 -0.67
C ILE A 63 -3.76 3.98 -1.54
N ILE A 64 -2.47 4.09 -1.87
CA ILE A 64 -1.76 3.02 -2.60
C ILE A 64 -1.75 1.73 -1.77
N HIS A 65 -1.48 1.84 -0.46
CA HIS A 65 -1.47 0.70 0.44
C HIS A 65 -2.84 0.02 0.54
N ASP A 66 -3.91 0.78 0.74
CA ASP A 66 -5.29 0.30 0.77
C ASP A 66 -5.67 -0.42 -0.52
N TYR A 67 -5.29 0.14 -1.68
CA TYR A 67 -5.53 -0.50 -2.96
C TYR A 67 -4.82 -1.86 -3.04
N LEU A 68 -3.54 -1.92 -2.69
CA LEU A 68 -2.75 -3.16 -2.70
C LEU A 68 -3.30 -4.21 -1.71
N TYR A 69 -3.87 -3.77 -0.60
CA TYR A 69 -4.51 -4.62 0.40
C TYR A 69 -5.91 -5.08 0.00
N SER A 70 -6.61 -4.32 -0.86
CA SER A 70 -7.94 -4.66 -1.36
C SER A 70 -7.96 -5.87 -2.29
N GLU A 71 -9.14 -6.40 -2.54
CA GLU A 71 -9.37 -7.48 -3.52
C GLU A 71 -9.17 -7.05 -4.98
N LEU A 72 -9.15 -5.73 -5.24
CA LEU A 72 -9.02 -5.11 -6.57
C LEU A 72 -7.57 -4.94 -7.02
N ASN A 73 -6.60 -5.34 -6.20
CA ASN A 73 -5.19 -5.32 -6.56
C ASN A 73 -4.94 -6.34 -7.69
N VAL A 74 -4.59 -5.84 -8.88
CA VAL A 74 -4.26 -6.66 -10.06
C VAL A 74 -2.75 -6.77 -10.30
N THR A 75 -1.93 -6.12 -9.48
CA THR A 75 -0.48 -5.97 -9.70
C THR A 75 0.31 -7.25 -9.40
N GLY A 76 -0.26 -8.21 -8.65
CA GLY A 76 0.45 -9.38 -8.15
C GLY A 76 1.45 -9.05 -7.02
N ILE A 77 1.40 -7.83 -6.49
CA ILE A 77 2.19 -7.40 -5.34
C ILE A 77 1.59 -7.98 -4.07
N ASN A 78 2.40 -8.71 -3.31
CA ASN A 78 2.01 -9.33 -2.05
C ASN A 78 2.06 -8.34 -0.88
N ARG A 79 1.62 -8.80 0.29
CA ARG A 79 1.56 -8.00 1.52
C ARG A 79 2.90 -7.36 1.87
N TYR A 80 4.00 -8.12 1.84
CA TYR A 80 5.33 -7.60 2.16
C TYR A 80 5.78 -6.47 1.26
N TRP A 81 5.63 -6.64 -0.06
CA TRP A 81 5.99 -5.61 -1.01
C TRP A 81 5.05 -4.40 -0.92
N ALA A 82 3.76 -4.61 -0.65
CA ALA A 82 2.82 -3.51 -0.38
C ALA A 82 3.24 -2.67 0.83
N ASP A 83 3.65 -3.31 1.93
CA ASP A 83 4.13 -2.61 3.13
C ASP A 83 5.46 -1.89 2.87
N LYS A 84 6.35 -2.48 2.06
CA LYS A 84 7.59 -1.83 1.62
C LYS A 84 7.34 -0.60 0.74
N ILE A 85 6.40 -0.72 -0.20
CA ILE A 85 5.96 0.39 -1.06
C ILE A 85 5.42 1.52 -0.20
N PHE A 86 4.57 1.20 0.78
CA PHE A 86 4.05 2.19 1.72
C PHE A 86 5.16 2.95 2.45
N TYR A 87 6.17 2.24 2.98
CA TYR A 87 7.34 2.84 3.60
C TYR A 87 8.15 3.72 2.63
N HIS A 88 8.34 3.25 1.40
CA HIS A 88 9.09 3.98 0.37
C HIS A 88 8.38 5.27 -0.03
N ILE A 89 7.08 5.22 -0.31
CA ILE A 89 6.29 6.41 -0.67
C ILE A 89 6.32 7.42 0.48
N MET A 90 6.19 6.98 1.75
CA MET A 90 6.34 7.89 2.90
C MET A 90 7.72 8.56 2.96
N LYS A 91 8.78 7.84 2.59
CA LYS A 91 10.14 8.41 2.49
C LYS A 91 10.21 9.46 1.38
N GLU A 92 9.63 9.22 0.21
CA GLU A 92 9.57 10.20 -0.89
C GLU A 92 8.79 11.45 -0.50
N LEU A 93 7.68 11.28 0.23
CA LEU A 93 6.82 12.38 0.69
C LEU A 93 7.41 13.16 1.90
N GLY A 94 8.64 12.84 2.30
CA GLY A 94 9.34 13.56 3.38
C GLY A 94 8.72 13.34 4.76
N VAL A 95 8.08 12.19 5.00
CA VAL A 95 7.61 11.80 6.34
C VAL A 95 8.82 11.51 7.23
N VAL A 96 8.83 12.09 8.43
CA VAL A 96 9.95 11.98 9.37
C VAL A 96 10.26 10.52 9.69
N GLY A 97 11.55 10.18 9.78
CA GLY A 97 12.07 8.81 9.90
C GLY A 97 11.38 7.94 10.95
N TYR A 98 11.20 8.47 12.17
CA TYR A 98 10.54 7.70 13.24
C TYR A 98 9.08 7.39 12.93
N LYS A 99 8.34 8.33 12.32
CA LYS A 99 6.92 8.16 11.95
C LYS A 99 6.76 7.08 10.88
N ARG A 100 7.58 7.13 9.82
CA ARG A 100 7.51 6.11 8.75
C ARG A 100 7.87 4.71 9.27
N VAL A 101 8.84 4.59 10.18
CA VAL A 101 9.25 3.30 10.76
C VAL A 101 8.15 2.75 11.68
N SER A 102 7.54 3.58 12.52
CA SER A 102 6.44 3.15 13.38
C SER A 102 5.23 2.69 12.56
N MET A 103 4.85 3.44 11.51
CA MET A 103 3.74 3.08 10.64
C MET A 103 4.03 1.78 9.87
N TYR A 104 5.23 1.62 9.33
CA TYR A 104 5.66 0.38 8.66
C TYR A 104 5.62 -0.84 9.60
N ARG A 105 6.18 -0.73 10.80
CA ARG A 105 6.15 -1.83 11.78
C ARG A 105 4.72 -2.22 12.14
N ALA A 106 3.85 -1.23 12.30
CA ALA A 106 2.49 -1.48 12.70
C ALA A 106 1.65 -2.18 11.61
N VAL A 107 1.82 -1.85 10.32
CA VAL A 107 1.17 -2.61 9.24
C VAL A 107 1.76 -4.03 9.10
N ARG A 108 3.07 -4.21 9.34
CA ARG A 108 3.68 -5.55 9.40
C ARG A 108 3.14 -6.42 10.52
N MET A 109 2.86 -5.86 11.69
CA MET A 109 2.38 -6.62 12.85
C MET A 109 0.85 -6.82 12.85
N PHE A 110 0.08 -5.81 12.44
CA PHE A 110 -1.36 -5.77 12.63
C PHE A 110 -2.18 -5.69 11.33
N GLY A 111 -1.53 -5.59 10.16
CA GLY A 111 -2.21 -5.44 8.87
C GLY A 111 -2.82 -6.73 8.33
N GLU A 112 -2.43 -7.90 8.83
CA GLU A 112 -2.86 -9.20 8.28
C GLU A 112 -4.37 -9.36 8.13
N PRO A 113 -5.22 -9.00 9.12
CA PRO A 113 -6.67 -9.16 9.00
C PRO A 113 -7.30 -8.24 7.93
N ALA A 114 -6.60 -7.17 7.54
CA ALA A 114 -7.05 -6.25 6.49
C ALA A 114 -6.64 -6.73 5.08
N TRP A 115 -5.73 -7.70 4.97
CA TRP A 115 -5.30 -8.23 3.69
C TRP A 115 -6.40 -9.10 3.07
N LYS A 116 -6.99 -8.63 1.97
CA LYS A 116 -8.02 -9.37 1.25
C LYS A 116 -7.42 -10.25 0.17
N LYS A 117 -8.05 -11.40 -0.05
CA LYS A 117 -7.83 -12.25 -1.22
C LYS A 117 -8.16 -11.48 -2.50
N LYS A 118 -7.31 -11.62 -3.53
CA LYS A 118 -7.44 -10.85 -4.76
C LYS A 118 -8.43 -11.51 -5.71
N LEU A 119 -9.23 -10.71 -6.40
CA LEU A 119 -10.12 -11.19 -7.46
C LEU A 119 -9.31 -11.61 -8.70
N GLN A 120 -8.19 -10.92 -8.96
CA GLN A 120 -7.31 -11.17 -10.08
C GLN A 120 -5.86 -11.08 -9.61
N ASN A 121 -5.01 -12.01 -10.07
CA ASN A 121 -3.56 -11.99 -9.86
C ASN A 121 -3.15 -11.85 -8.37
N GLU A 122 -3.41 -12.89 -7.58
CA GLU A 122 -3.09 -12.93 -6.14
C GLU A 122 -1.58 -12.81 -5.85
N GLY A 123 -0.74 -13.06 -6.86
CA GLY A 123 0.71 -13.10 -6.72
C GLY A 123 1.17 -14.29 -5.87
N TYR A 124 2.41 -14.23 -5.39
CA TYR A 124 2.91 -15.21 -4.42
C TYR A 124 2.40 -14.85 -3.01
N MET A 125 1.69 -15.80 -2.39
CA MET A 125 1.22 -15.69 -1.01
C MET A 125 2.32 -16.13 -0.06
N GLU A 126 2.68 -15.28 0.91
CA GLU A 126 3.70 -15.59 1.90
C GLU A 126 3.26 -16.79 2.75
N LYS A 127 3.94 -17.93 2.59
CA LYS A 127 3.67 -19.15 3.38
C LYS A 127 4.44 -19.17 4.71
N ALA A 128 5.55 -18.45 4.77
CA ALA A 128 6.42 -18.36 5.93
C ALA A 128 7.12 -16.98 5.99
N ILE A 129 7.62 -16.59 7.17
CA ILE A 129 8.42 -15.37 7.37
C ILE A 129 9.70 -15.41 6.53
N VAL A 130 10.28 -16.59 6.38
CA VAL A 130 11.40 -16.87 5.48
C VAL A 130 11.00 -18.10 4.67
N ASP A 131 10.67 -17.88 3.41
CA ASP A 131 10.39 -18.95 2.46
C ASP A 131 11.56 -19.05 1.47
N HIS A 132 12.18 -20.22 1.40
CA HIS A 132 13.29 -20.55 0.50
C HIS A 132 12.86 -21.40 -0.70
N THR A 133 11.55 -21.53 -0.95
CA THR A 133 11.05 -22.15 -2.17
C THR A 133 11.51 -21.38 -3.41
N GLU A 134 11.73 -22.10 -4.50
CA GLU A 134 12.14 -21.50 -5.77
C GLU A 134 11.15 -20.44 -6.25
N GLU A 135 9.85 -20.72 -6.08
CA GLU A 135 8.76 -19.78 -6.39
C GLU A 135 8.88 -18.46 -5.61
N ALA A 136 9.13 -18.53 -4.30
CA ALA A 136 9.32 -17.34 -3.47
C ALA A 136 10.59 -16.57 -3.83
N ILE A 137 11.67 -17.27 -4.16
CA ILE A 137 12.95 -16.66 -4.57
C ILE A 137 12.78 -15.93 -5.91
N GLU A 138 12.18 -16.58 -6.90
CA GLU A 138 11.95 -16.01 -8.23
C GLU A 138 11.00 -14.82 -8.15
N TYR A 139 9.90 -14.94 -7.42
CA TYR A 139 8.97 -13.85 -7.17
C TYR A 139 9.67 -12.64 -6.52
N ASN A 140 10.43 -12.87 -5.46
CA ASN A 140 11.14 -11.79 -4.77
C ASN A 140 12.24 -11.15 -5.63
N LYS A 141 12.92 -11.94 -6.47
CA LYS A 141 13.89 -11.43 -7.44
C LYS A 141 13.19 -10.52 -8.46
N LYS A 142 12.07 -10.98 -9.04
CA LYS A 142 11.25 -10.20 -9.97
C LYS A 142 10.74 -8.90 -9.35
N MET A 143 10.22 -8.95 -8.12
CA MET A 143 9.73 -7.75 -7.43
C MET A 143 10.86 -6.77 -7.12
N LYS A 144 12.04 -7.24 -6.71
CA LYS A 144 13.23 -6.39 -6.53
C LYS A 144 13.65 -5.69 -7.83
N GLU A 145 13.61 -6.40 -8.95
CA GLU A 145 13.98 -5.85 -10.26
C GLU A 145 12.99 -4.79 -10.74
N ILE A 146 11.69 -5.06 -10.58
CA ILE A 146 10.61 -4.16 -11.00
C ILE A 146 10.57 -2.91 -10.10
N LEU A 147 10.55 -3.10 -8.78
CA LEU A 147 10.32 -2.01 -7.83
C LEU A 147 11.61 -1.29 -7.43
N LYS A 148 12.77 -1.95 -7.53
CA LYS A 148 14.09 -1.43 -7.10
C LYS A 148 14.08 -0.97 -5.62
N LEU A 149 13.46 -1.77 -4.75
CA LEU A 149 13.23 -1.54 -3.30
C LEU A 149 13.85 -2.62 -2.38
#